data_AF-A0A182X3Z1-F1
#
_entry.id   AF-A0A182X3Z1-F1
#
_cell.length_a   1.000
_cell.length_b   1.000
_cell.length_c   1.000
_cell.angle_alpha   90.00
_cell.angle_beta   90.00
_cell.angle_gamma   90.00
#
_symmetry.space_group_name_H-M   'P 1'
#
loop_
_entity.id
_entity.type
_entity.pdbx_description
1 polymer ?
#
loop_
_entity_poly.entity_id
_entity_poly.type
_entity_poly.pdbx_seq_one_letter_code
_entity_poly.pdbx_strand_id
1 'polypeptide(L)'
;MVIKVYISGMSGNKEVKKRQQRVTMIMDSKHIEYTVIDITEPGQEGEKDFMQTNAQHKGCTISDPNPRHALPPQLFNDTEYCGDYDDFDMANEVDNLEVFLKLAAPAAPEPEHKNGDETTAPPATGDDDATNTAVAEDEDENKENKTEDNNGAGAGDGAEAEGANEV
;
A
#
# COMPACT_ATOMS: atom_id res chain seq x y z
N MET A 1 -25.50 -3.76 9.63
CA MET A 1 -24.21 -3.10 9.78
C MET A 1 -23.24 -4.10 10.34
N VAL A 2 -22.62 -4.86 9.46
CA VAL A 2 -21.49 -5.76 9.73
C VAL A 2 -20.38 -5.31 8.80
N ILE A 3 -19.24 -4.92 9.36
CA ILE A 3 -18.07 -4.60 8.56
C ILE A 3 -17.50 -5.90 8.00
N LYS A 4 -17.32 -5.96 6.69
CA LYS A 4 -16.72 -7.07 5.97
C LYS A 4 -15.37 -6.62 5.42
N VAL A 5 -14.32 -7.31 5.83
CA VAL A 5 -12.95 -7.11 5.33
C VAL A 5 -12.63 -8.29 4.43
N TYR A 6 -12.59 -8.05 3.13
CA TYR A 6 -12.21 -9.05 2.15
C TYR A 6 -10.68 -9.17 2.12
N ILE A 7 -10.16 -10.39 2.31
CA ILE A 7 -8.74 -10.71 2.37
C ILE A 7 -8.38 -11.82 1.37
N SER A 8 -7.09 -12.14 1.26
CA SER A 8 -6.60 -13.22 0.42
C SER A 8 -5.39 -13.88 1.09
N GLY A 9 -5.63 -14.96 1.85
CA GLY A 9 -4.59 -15.71 2.57
C GLY A 9 -3.55 -16.31 1.62
N MET A 10 -3.98 -16.74 0.43
CA MET A 10 -3.09 -17.28 -0.61
C MET A 10 -2.49 -16.21 -1.56
N SER A 11 -2.58 -14.91 -1.25
CA SER A 11 -1.97 -13.87 -2.10
C SER A 11 -0.45 -14.04 -2.26
N GLY A 12 0.03 -13.99 -3.51
CA GLY A 12 1.46 -13.96 -3.84
C GLY A 12 2.12 -12.59 -3.68
N ASN A 13 1.33 -11.52 -3.57
CA ASN A 13 1.85 -10.16 -3.42
C ASN A 13 2.10 -9.84 -1.94
N LYS A 14 3.38 -9.63 -1.59
CA LYS A 14 3.80 -9.35 -0.21
C LYS A 14 3.20 -8.05 0.34
N GLU A 15 3.00 -7.05 -0.51
CA GLU A 15 2.47 -5.75 -0.09
C GLU A 15 0.97 -5.86 0.22
N VAL A 16 0.22 -6.55 -0.63
CA VAL A 16 -1.18 -6.95 -0.39
C VAL A 16 -1.34 -7.67 0.96
N LYS A 17 -0.42 -8.58 1.31
CA LYS A 17 -0.43 -9.27 2.62
C LYS A 17 -0.17 -8.34 3.80
N LYS A 18 0.80 -7.43 3.72
CA LYS A 18 1.05 -6.42 4.76
C LYS A 18 -0.14 -5.49 4.94
N ARG A 19 -0.74 -5.02 3.84
CA ARG A 19 -1.92 -4.15 3.83
C ARG A 19 -3.10 -4.81 4.53
N GLN A 20 -3.41 -6.08 4.20
CA GLN A 20 -4.43 -6.87 4.91
C GLN A 20 -4.14 -6.98 6.41
N GLN A 21 -2.92 -7.35 6.79
CA GLN A 21 -2.51 -7.51 8.19
C GLN A 21 -2.59 -6.18 8.98
N ARG A 22 -2.24 -5.05 8.36
CA ARG A 22 -2.35 -3.72 8.97
C ARG A 22 -3.81 -3.31 9.17
N VAL A 23 -4.70 -3.59 8.21
CA VAL A 23 -6.15 -3.37 8.37
C VAL A 23 -6.69 -4.14 9.57
N THR A 24 -6.42 -5.45 9.68
CA THR A 24 -6.89 -6.25 10.82
C THR A 24 -6.32 -5.75 12.15
N MET A 25 -5.03 -5.43 12.22
CA MET A 25 -4.41 -4.86 13.43
C MET A 25 -5.05 -3.55 13.88
N ILE A 26 -5.41 -2.66 12.95
CA ILE A 26 -6.04 -1.38 13.26
C ILE A 26 -7.50 -1.59 13.70
N MET A 27 -8.25 -2.47 13.02
CA MET A 27 -9.62 -2.84 13.39
C MET A 27 -9.69 -3.39 14.83
N ASP A 28 -8.80 -4.34 15.16
CA ASP A 28 -8.67 -4.93 16.49
C ASP A 28 -8.33 -3.86 17.56
N SER A 29 -7.40 -2.96 17.23
CA SER A 29 -6.93 -1.88 18.13
C SER A 29 -7.99 -0.82 18.41
N LYS A 30 -8.85 -0.53 17.42
CA LYS A 30 -10.00 0.39 17.56
C LYS A 30 -11.25 -0.30 18.13
N HIS A 31 -11.19 -1.61 18.41
CA HIS A 31 -12.29 -2.43 18.95
C HIS A 31 -13.56 -2.40 18.10
N ILE A 32 -13.41 -2.36 16.78
CA ILE A 32 -14.53 -2.39 15.84
C ILE A 32 -14.83 -3.86 15.51
N GLU A 33 -16.11 -4.27 15.55
CA GLU A 33 -16.50 -5.62 15.15
C GLU A 33 -16.53 -5.76 13.61
N TYR A 34 -15.78 -6.73 13.08
CA TYR A 34 -15.70 -7.03 11.65
C TYR A 34 -15.67 -8.53 11.37
N THR A 35 -16.10 -8.90 10.17
CA THR A 35 -16.02 -10.26 9.61
C THR A 35 -14.93 -10.30 8.55
N VAL A 36 -14.01 -11.24 8.69
CA VAL A 36 -12.97 -11.52 7.68
C VAL A 36 -13.54 -12.49 6.65
N ILE A 37 -13.41 -12.16 5.36
CA ILE A 37 -13.84 -12.99 4.24
C ILE A 37 -12.61 -13.28 3.37
N ASP A 38 -12.07 -14.50 3.42
CA ASP A 38 -10.96 -14.89 2.54
C ASP A 38 -11.49 -15.36 1.18
N ILE A 39 -11.32 -14.53 0.16
CA ILE A 39 -11.77 -14.79 -1.21
C ILE A 39 -10.98 -15.93 -1.90
N THR A 40 -9.97 -16.49 -1.24
CA THR A 40 -9.18 -17.63 -1.72
C THR A 40 -9.57 -18.97 -1.11
N GLU A 41 -10.49 -19.00 -0.13
CA GLU A 41 -11.00 -20.25 0.41
C GLU A 41 -11.98 -20.96 -0.55
N PRO A 42 -11.99 -22.31 -0.61
CA PRO A 42 -12.95 -23.06 -1.42
C PRO A 42 -14.40 -22.74 -1.04
N GLY A 43 -15.19 -22.27 -2.01
CA GLY A 43 -16.59 -21.88 -1.81
C GLY A 43 -16.82 -20.37 -1.65
N GLN A 44 -15.77 -19.54 -1.52
CA GLN A 44 -15.86 -18.08 -1.45
C GLN A 44 -15.84 -17.38 -2.83
N GLU A 45 -16.06 -18.13 -3.92
CA GLU A 45 -16.03 -17.61 -5.30
C GLU A 45 -17.06 -16.49 -5.53
N GLY A 46 -18.25 -16.60 -4.94
CA GLY A 46 -19.27 -15.55 -5.01
C GLY A 46 -18.85 -14.25 -4.30
N GLU A 47 -18.18 -14.36 -3.15
CA GLU A 47 -17.66 -13.22 -2.40
C GLU A 47 -16.46 -12.56 -3.11
N LYS A 48 -15.60 -13.36 -3.77
CA LYS A 48 -14.54 -12.88 -4.67
C LYS A 48 -15.13 -12.01 -5.79
N ASP A 49 -16.15 -12.51 -6.48
CA ASP A 49 -16.76 -11.82 -7.62
C ASP A 49 -17.60 -10.62 -7.19
N PHE A 50 -18.26 -10.70 -6.02
CA PHE A 50 -18.90 -9.56 -5.37
C PHE A 50 -17.89 -8.44 -5.09
N MET A 51 -16.78 -8.74 -4.42
CA MET A 51 -15.72 -7.78 -4.12
C MET A 51 -15.19 -7.13 -5.42
N GLN A 52 -14.88 -7.93 -6.44
CA GLN A 52 -14.30 -7.44 -7.70
C GLN A 52 -15.29 -6.63 -8.55
N THR A 53 -16.60 -6.81 -8.36
CA THR A 53 -17.64 -6.09 -9.10
C THR A 53 -18.09 -4.80 -8.39
N ASN A 54 -18.09 -4.79 -7.05
CA ASN A 54 -18.62 -3.67 -6.26
C ASN A 54 -17.54 -2.73 -5.70
N ALA A 55 -16.27 -3.13 -5.71
CA ALA A 55 -15.16 -2.24 -5.32
C ALA A 55 -14.98 -1.09 -6.31
N GLN A 56 -15.00 0.15 -5.82
CA GLN A 56 -14.82 1.34 -6.66
C GLN A 56 -13.34 1.65 -6.89
N HIS A 57 -12.48 1.37 -5.90
CA HIS A 57 -11.03 1.47 -6.03
C HIS A 57 -10.42 0.08 -6.19
N LYS A 58 -9.23 0.03 -6.79
CA LYS A 58 -8.61 -1.25 -7.17
C LYS A 58 -7.51 -1.73 -6.22
N GLY A 59 -7.16 -0.97 -5.18
CA GLY A 59 -6.07 -1.32 -4.27
C GLY A 59 -4.71 -1.41 -4.98
N CYS A 60 -4.38 -0.41 -5.82
CA CYS A 60 -3.10 -0.37 -6.53
C CYS A 60 -1.92 -0.48 -5.55
N THR A 61 -0.87 -1.20 -5.92
CA THR A 61 0.35 -1.28 -5.08
C THR A 61 1.59 -0.91 -5.90
N ILE A 62 2.71 -0.66 -5.22
CA ILE A 62 4.00 -0.38 -5.88
C ILE A 62 4.41 -1.52 -6.84
N SER A 63 4.01 -2.77 -6.53
CA SER A 63 4.30 -3.95 -7.36
C SER A 63 3.25 -4.21 -8.45
N ASP A 64 2.04 -3.66 -8.32
CA ASP A 64 0.99 -3.72 -9.34
C ASP A 64 0.25 -2.36 -9.39
N PRO A 65 0.76 -1.40 -10.17
CA PRO A 65 0.24 -0.02 -10.18
C PRO A 65 -1.05 0.12 -11.00
N ASN A 66 -1.47 -0.89 -11.76
CA ASN A 66 -2.71 -0.87 -12.52
C ASN A 66 -3.35 -2.28 -12.58
N PRO A 67 -3.83 -2.79 -11.43
CA PRO A 67 -4.35 -4.14 -11.34
C PRO A 67 -5.62 -4.29 -12.17
N ARG A 68 -5.80 -5.48 -12.78
CA ARG A 68 -6.99 -5.77 -13.61
C ARG A 68 -8.28 -5.76 -12.81
N HIS A 69 -8.23 -6.24 -11.58
CA HIS A 69 -9.35 -6.39 -10.65
C HIS A 69 -8.97 -5.79 -9.30
N ALA A 70 -9.95 -5.48 -8.45
CA ALA A 70 -9.66 -4.97 -7.11
C ALA A 70 -8.83 -5.97 -6.30
N LEU A 71 -7.71 -5.48 -5.75
CA LEU A 71 -6.82 -6.23 -4.87
C LEU A 71 -7.25 -6.05 -3.41
N PRO A 72 -7.29 -7.14 -2.60
CA PRO A 72 -7.48 -7.03 -1.16
C PRO A 72 -6.36 -6.24 -0.45
N PRO A 73 -6.61 -5.60 0.71
CA PRO A 73 -7.88 -5.60 1.42
C PRO A 73 -8.90 -4.66 0.78
N GLN A 74 -10.17 -5.04 0.85
CA GLN A 74 -11.32 -4.23 0.41
C GLN A 74 -12.35 -4.24 1.53
N LEU A 75 -12.88 -3.07 1.90
CA LEU A 75 -13.78 -2.91 3.04
C LEU A 75 -15.20 -2.56 2.59
N PHE A 76 -16.18 -3.23 3.17
CA PHE A 76 -17.60 -3.01 2.93
C PHE A 76 -18.37 -3.00 4.26
N ASN A 77 -19.48 -2.25 4.32
CA ASN A 77 -20.48 -2.35 5.39
C ASN A 77 -21.72 -3.03 4.82
N ASP A 78 -21.99 -4.27 5.26
CA ASP A 78 -22.97 -5.22 4.72
C ASP A 78 -22.82 -5.53 3.21
N THR A 79 -23.24 -4.60 2.34
CA THR A 79 -23.11 -4.63 0.87
C THR A 79 -22.59 -3.32 0.28
N GLU A 80 -22.43 -2.28 1.10
CA GLU A 80 -22.02 -0.96 0.66
C GLU A 80 -20.49 -0.84 0.71
N TYR A 81 -19.88 -0.42 -0.40
CA TYR A 81 -18.42 -0.22 -0.46
C TYR A 81 -17.99 0.93 0.46
N CYS A 82 -16.95 0.72 1.28
CA CYS A 82 -16.35 1.74 2.13
C CYS A 82 -15.08 2.31 1.47
N GLY A 83 -14.16 1.45 1.06
CA GLY A 83 -12.88 1.84 0.46
C GLY A 83 -11.87 0.69 0.41
N ASP A 84 -10.69 0.97 -0.12
CA ASP A 84 -9.56 0.05 -0.13
C ASP A 84 -8.57 0.35 1.02
N TYR A 85 -7.37 -0.22 0.95
CA TYR A 85 -6.33 0.02 1.96
C TYR A 85 -5.96 1.51 2.09
N ASP A 86 -5.79 2.23 0.98
CA ASP A 86 -5.23 3.58 1.00
C ASP A 86 -6.28 4.57 1.55
N ASP A 87 -7.56 4.35 1.24
CA ASP A 87 -8.68 5.09 1.86
C ASP A 87 -8.77 4.83 3.38
N PHE A 88 -8.61 3.57 3.79
CA PHE A 88 -8.69 3.16 5.21
C PHE A 88 -7.53 3.70 6.04
N ASP A 89 -6.30 3.68 5.50
CA ASP A 89 -5.11 4.19 6.19
C ASP A 89 -5.22 5.71 6.38
N MET A 90 -5.68 6.43 5.35
CA MET A 90 -6.00 7.87 5.45
C MET A 90 -7.10 8.15 6.47
N ALA A 91 -8.20 7.36 6.48
CA ALA A 91 -9.27 7.50 7.48
C ALA A 91 -8.79 7.23 8.91
N ASN A 92 -7.82 6.33 9.09
CA ASN A 92 -7.15 6.08 10.37
C ASN A 92 -6.24 7.25 10.78
N GLU A 93 -5.49 7.86 9.85
CA GLU A 93 -4.63 9.02 10.13
C GLU A 93 -5.41 10.26 10.59
N VAL A 94 -6.64 10.45 10.10
CA VAL A 94 -7.53 11.57 10.52
C VAL A 94 -8.56 11.16 11.59
N ASP A 95 -8.35 10.02 12.26
CA ASP A 95 -9.23 9.44 13.30
C ASP A 95 -10.72 9.30 12.93
N ASN A 96 -11.03 9.21 11.63
CA ASN A 96 -12.39 9.23 11.08
C ASN A 96 -12.88 7.86 10.57
N LEU A 97 -12.35 6.77 11.15
CA LEU A 97 -12.66 5.39 10.74
C LEU A 97 -14.16 5.06 10.85
N GLU A 98 -14.87 5.55 11.86
CA GLU A 98 -16.30 5.23 12.05
C GLU A 98 -17.18 5.78 10.92
N VAL A 99 -16.84 6.96 10.38
CA VAL A 99 -17.57 7.55 9.23
C VAL A 99 -17.14 6.88 7.92
N PHE A 100 -15.85 6.57 7.75
CA PHE A 100 -15.35 5.79 6.61
C PHE A 100 -16.05 4.42 6.48
N LEU A 101 -16.20 3.73 7.61
CA LEU A 101 -16.91 2.44 7.72
C LEU A 101 -18.44 2.59 7.72
N LYS A 102 -18.97 3.82 7.65
CA LYS A 102 -20.41 4.13 7.63
C LYS A 102 -21.16 3.61 8.87
N LEU A 103 -20.46 3.56 10.01
CA LEU A 103 -20.99 3.20 11.32
C LEU A 103 -21.57 4.43 12.03
N ALA A 104 -20.87 5.56 11.94
CA ALA A 104 -21.34 6.85 12.42
C ALA A 104 -21.97 7.68 11.29
N ALA A 105 -23.04 8.42 11.60
CA ALA A 105 -23.43 9.54 10.75
C ALA A 105 -22.30 10.57 10.74
N PRO A 106 -21.97 11.21 9.59
CA PRO A 106 -20.89 12.18 9.54
C PRO A 106 -21.20 13.34 10.49
N ALA A 107 -20.47 13.38 11.61
CA ALA A 107 -20.52 14.52 12.51
C ALA A 107 -20.09 15.76 11.71
N ALA A 108 -20.83 16.87 11.89
CA ALA A 108 -20.41 18.15 11.35
C ALA A 108 -18.99 18.45 11.85
N PRO A 109 -18.10 19.03 11.03
CA PRO A 109 -16.67 19.06 11.30
C PRO A 109 -16.39 19.61 12.69
N GLU A 110 -15.82 18.77 13.56
CA GLU A 110 -15.37 19.21 14.87
C GLU A 110 -14.33 20.32 14.67
N PRO A 111 -14.44 21.45 15.40
CA PRO A 111 -13.56 22.58 15.17
C PRO A 111 -12.13 22.19 15.54
N GLU A 112 -11.23 22.28 14.56
CA GLU A 112 -9.79 22.11 14.74
C GLU A 112 -9.33 22.82 16.02
N HIS A 113 -8.62 22.10 16.89
CA HIS A 113 -8.00 22.68 18.08
C HIS A 113 -6.91 23.68 17.66
N LYS A 114 -7.32 24.94 17.49
CA LYS A 114 -6.43 26.08 17.33
C LYS A 114 -5.62 26.27 18.61
N ASN A 115 -4.44 25.63 18.67
CA ASN A 115 -3.37 26.10 19.55
C ASN A 115 -2.91 27.46 19.03
N GLY A 116 -3.49 28.52 19.57
CA GLY A 116 -2.94 29.86 19.44
C GLY A 116 -1.78 30.04 20.41
N ASP A 117 -0.65 30.46 19.88
CA ASP A 117 0.20 31.43 20.56
C ASP A 117 0.51 32.54 19.56
N GLU A 118 0.31 33.79 19.98
CA GLU A 118 0.46 34.96 19.12
C GLU A 118 1.93 35.39 19.07
N THR A 119 2.42 35.77 17.88
CA THR A 119 3.21 37.02 17.78
C THR A 119 3.04 37.64 16.39
N THR A 120 2.53 38.87 16.43
CA THR A 120 2.34 39.84 15.34
C THR A 120 3.55 40.09 14.43
N ALA A 121 3.28 40.42 13.17
CA ALA A 121 4.21 41.04 12.20
C ALA A 121 3.54 42.29 11.57
N PRO A 122 4.18 43.03 10.62
CA PRO A 122 5.61 43.30 10.34
C PRO A 122 5.90 44.77 10.80
N PRO A 123 6.52 45.75 10.08
CA PRO A 123 7.49 45.82 8.95
C PRO A 123 8.79 46.60 9.40
N ALA A 124 9.69 47.19 8.57
CA ALA A 124 9.75 47.45 7.12
C ALA A 124 11.21 47.61 6.58
N THR A 125 11.33 47.67 5.25
CA THR A 125 12.35 48.37 4.41
C THR A 125 13.83 47.93 4.41
N GLY A 126 14.38 47.80 3.19
CA GLY A 126 15.81 47.73 2.85
C GLY A 126 15.99 47.27 1.39
N ASP A 127 16.41 48.17 0.50
CA ASP A 127 16.57 47.96 -0.96
C ASP A 127 18.08 47.88 -1.34
N ASP A 128 18.39 47.73 -2.64
CA ASP A 128 19.72 47.83 -3.29
C ASP A 128 20.76 46.72 -2.96
N ASP A 129 21.72 46.30 -3.82
CA ASP A 129 22.00 46.45 -5.27
C ASP A 129 23.15 45.46 -5.67
N ALA A 130 23.49 45.38 -6.97
CA ALA A 130 24.83 45.11 -7.52
C ALA A 130 25.41 43.67 -7.64
N THR A 131 25.07 43.03 -8.76
CA THR A 131 26.01 42.58 -9.85
C THR A 131 27.08 41.48 -9.68
N ASN A 132 27.11 40.64 -10.75
CA ASN A 132 28.25 40.16 -11.55
C ASN A 132 28.97 38.81 -11.25
N THR A 133 28.70 37.87 -12.18
CA THR A 133 29.70 37.25 -13.09
C THR A 133 30.81 36.36 -12.53
N ALA A 134 30.72 35.05 -12.82
CA ALA A 134 31.74 34.33 -13.61
C ALA A 134 31.20 32.99 -14.16
N VAL A 135 31.76 32.55 -15.29
CA VAL A 135 31.53 31.25 -15.97
C VAL A 135 32.72 30.32 -15.78
N ALA A 136 32.45 29.01 -15.70
CA ALA A 136 33.30 27.83 -15.98
C ALA A 136 32.55 26.63 -15.35
N GLU A 137 32.09 25.59 -16.05
CA GLU A 137 32.83 24.65 -16.92
C GLU A 137 34.09 24.10 -16.25
N ASP A 138 33.97 22.93 -15.62
CA ASP A 138 34.94 21.86 -15.85
C ASP A 138 34.26 20.49 -15.71
N GLU A 139 34.63 19.56 -16.58
CA GLU A 139 34.40 18.14 -16.41
C GLU A 139 35.50 17.58 -15.48
N ASP A 140 35.29 16.43 -14.84
CA ASP A 140 36.12 15.23 -15.04
C ASP A 140 35.58 14.06 -14.18
N GLU A 141 36.13 12.88 -14.44
CA GLU A 141 35.59 11.57 -14.15
C GLU A 141 36.01 10.96 -12.79
N ASN A 142 35.57 9.71 -12.61
CA ASN A 142 36.41 8.61 -12.10
C ASN A 142 36.51 8.46 -10.56
N LYS A 143 35.78 7.48 -10.02
CA LYS A 143 36.39 6.15 -9.89
C LYS A 143 35.44 4.98 -9.65
N GLU A 144 35.62 3.95 -10.48
CA GLU A 144 35.32 2.57 -10.13
C GLU A 144 35.93 2.22 -8.76
N ASN A 145 35.23 1.39 -7.99
CA ASN A 145 35.93 0.30 -7.33
C ASN A 145 35.31 -1.03 -7.76
N LYS A 146 36.17 -1.95 -8.14
CA LYS A 146 35.87 -3.23 -8.78
C LYS A 146 36.70 -4.31 -8.08
N THR A 147 36.42 -5.56 -8.42
CA THR A 147 37.23 -6.75 -8.04
C THR A 147 37.06 -7.13 -6.55
N GLU A 148 37.06 -8.41 -6.15
CA GLU A 148 37.49 -9.61 -6.88
C GLU A 148 36.45 -10.75 -6.90
N ASP A 149 36.31 -11.33 -8.09
CA ASP A 149 35.75 -12.65 -8.34
C ASP A 149 36.93 -13.62 -8.43
N ASN A 150 36.91 -14.75 -7.71
CA ASN A 150 37.86 -15.86 -7.79
C ASN A 150 37.38 -16.96 -6.80
N ASN A 151 37.42 -18.27 -7.08
CA ASN A 151 37.70 -19.07 -8.27
C ASN A 151 37.28 -20.52 -7.91
N GLY A 152 37.06 -21.43 -8.87
CA GLY A 152 36.94 -22.86 -8.53
C GLY A 152 36.12 -23.74 -9.47
N ALA A 153 36.56 -23.89 -10.72
CA ALA A 153 36.01 -24.93 -11.60
C ALA A 153 36.43 -26.34 -11.13
N GLY A 154 35.55 -27.33 -11.33
CA GLY A 154 35.84 -28.75 -11.04
C GLY A 154 34.84 -29.68 -11.74
N ALA A 155 35.20 -30.21 -12.89
CA ALA A 155 34.35 -31.10 -13.69
C ALA A 155 34.29 -32.54 -13.13
N GLY A 156 33.19 -33.25 -13.39
CA GLY A 156 33.00 -34.66 -13.06
C GLY A 156 31.87 -35.26 -13.91
N ASP A 157 32.24 -36.17 -14.81
CA ASP A 157 31.41 -36.78 -15.85
C ASP A 157 30.67 -38.05 -15.37
N GLY A 158 29.59 -38.45 -16.08
CA GLY A 158 29.26 -39.88 -16.22
C GLY A 158 27.84 -40.38 -15.92
N ALA A 159 27.30 -41.13 -16.90
CA ALA A 159 26.36 -42.26 -16.79
C ALA A 159 24.82 -42.02 -16.71
N GLU A 160 24.24 -41.83 -17.90
CA GLU A 160 23.16 -42.62 -18.53
C GLU A 160 22.29 -43.58 -17.68
N ALA A 161 20.95 -43.48 -17.86
CA ALA A 161 20.03 -44.63 -17.88
C ALA A 161 18.68 -44.26 -18.55
N GLU A 162 18.59 -44.33 -19.88
CA GLU A 162 17.28 -44.36 -20.56
C GLU A 162 16.76 -45.81 -20.63
N GLY A 163 15.66 -46.09 -19.94
CA GLY A 163 14.96 -47.36 -19.98
C GLY A 163 13.69 -47.26 -20.83
N ALA A 164 13.76 -47.72 -22.09
CA ALA A 164 12.59 -47.81 -22.95
C ALA A 164 11.56 -48.82 -22.44
N ASN A 165 10.27 -48.55 -22.65
CA ASN A 165 9.19 -49.51 -22.46
C ASN A 165 8.14 -49.35 -23.57
N GLU A 166 8.08 -50.30 -24.49
CA GLU A 166 7.04 -50.37 -25.52
C GLU A 166 6.67 -51.85 -25.77
N VAL A 167 5.35 -52.12 -25.77
CA VAL A 167 4.63 -53.39 -26.09
C VAL A 167 4.92 -54.61 -25.21
#